data_AF-A0A530H9F9-F1
#
_entry.id   AF-A0A530H9F9-F1
#
_cell.length_a   1.000
_cell.length_b   1.000
_cell.length_c   1.000
_cell.angle_alpha   90.00
_cell.angle_beta   90.00
_cell.angle_gamma   90.00
#
_symmetry.space_group_name_H-M   'P 1'
#
loop_
_entity.id
_entity.type
_entity.pdbx_description
1 polymer ?
#
loop_
_entity_poly.entity_id
_entity_poly.type
_entity_poly.pdbx_seq_one_letter_code
_entity_poly.pdbx_strand_id
1 'polypeptide(L)'
;MAEVGLLEWADKQPDWIRDALRRHAARPGFNLEQEDKAGVTARVRHVGGFTADLPECSPLSAEHLRANSSNEPRAVLCSLGPVKHLNRLAEEQQLRFATDGITIIYGDNGSGKSGYCRIAKKLCRSLTADDLLGNVFEIGTKPPAEVLVRFLEEGATEPTPITWKDGTLPPASIARISVFDSANARLYVDKQNRIGFLPAAIALLESHGRHRTELEADFREEIKAIEKNLKTPLPSGYTAAGAVVKLLARLEIKSKDVMPSAAEIKNLAALSEQDMADLAGLEQALASDPSTMATKRRRAKAALEKLLTASEQIDAALSAAALEIYRNLYATADSTAQAA
;
A
#
# COMPACT_ATOMS: atom_id res chain seq x y z
N MET A 1 35.06 16.37 7.05
CA MET A 1 35.56 14.98 6.93
C MET A 1 34.43 13.97 6.68
N ALA A 2 33.38 13.91 7.52
CA ALA A 2 32.29 12.93 7.34
C ALA A 2 31.51 13.07 6.01
N GLU A 3 31.28 14.30 5.53
CA GLU A 3 30.56 14.55 4.26
C GLU A 3 31.34 14.10 3.03
N VAL A 4 32.68 14.19 3.05
CA VAL A 4 33.54 13.74 1.95
C VAL A 4 33.50 12.22 1.83
N GLY A 5 33.59 11.50 2.96
CA GLY A 5 33.47 10.03 2.96
C GLY A 5 32.08 9.53 2.54
N LEU A 6 31.01 10.28 2.84
CA LEU A 6 29.66 9.95 2.39
C LEU A 6 29.51 10.06 0.87
N LEU A 7 30.02 11.15 0.27
CA LEU A 7 29.94 11.34 -1.19
C LEU A 7 30.74 10.26 -1.93
N GLU A 8 31.96 9.96 -1.47
CA GLU A 8 32.78 8.88 -2.04
C GLU A 8 32.11 7.50 -1.94
N TRP A 9 31.35 7.25 -0.86
CA TRP A 9 30.57 6.03 -0.73
C TRP A 9 29.34 6.03 -1.63
N ALA A 10 28.62 7.16 -1.71
CA ALA A 10 27.41 7.31 -2.51
C ALA A 10 27.71 7.14 -4.01
N ASP A 11 28.86 7.63 -4.49
CA ASP A 11 29.28 7.47 -5.89
C ASP A 11 29.54 6.03 -6.32
N LYS A 12 29.72 5.11 -5.38
CA LYS A 12 29.85 3.66 -5.64
C LYS A 12 28.51 2.94 -5.64
N GLN A 13 27.41 3.63 -5.33
CA GLN A 13 26.07 3.05 -5.26
C GLN A 13 25.33 3.18 -6.60
N PRO A 14 24.34 2.32 -6.86
CA PRO A 14 23.43 2.48 -7.99
C PRO A 14 22.75 3.85 -8.02
N ASP A 15 22.39 4.34 -9.20
CA ASP A 15 21.82 5.68 -9.39
C ASP A 15 20.56 5.93 -8.58
N TRP A 16 19.72 4.90 -8.38
CA TRP A 16 18.52 5.03 -7.56
C TRP A 16 18.84 5.31 -6.08
N ILE A 17 19.94 4.77 -5.55
CA ILE A 17 20.40 5.04 -4.18
C ILE A 17 20.92 6.46 -4.09
N ARG A 18 21.67 6.91 -5.10
CA ARG A 18 22.20 8.28 -5.17
C ARG A 18 21.07 9.32 -5.20
N ASP A 19 20.03 9.09 -5.99
CA ASP A 19 18.84 9.96 -6.01
C ASP A 19 18.03 9.85 -4.70
N ALA A 20 17.89 8.66 -4.12
CA ALA A 20 17.21 8.51 -2.84
C ALA A 20 17.90 9.30 -1.73
N LEU A 21 19.23 9.21 -1.62
CA LEU A 21 20.02 9.98 -0.66
C LEU A 21 19.89 11.48 -0.89
N ARG A 22 19.89 11.93 -2.15
CA ARG A 22 19.64 13.33 -2.50
C ARG A 22 18.26 13.80 -2.02
N ARG A 23 17.20 13.01 -2.26
CA ARG A 23 15.83 13.32 -1.80
C ARG A 23 15.75 13.40 -0.29
N HIS A 24 16.40 12.48 0.43
CA HIS A 24 16.50 12.56 1.89
C HIS A 24 17.24 13.82 2.32
N ALA A 25 18.37 14.14 1.69
CA ALA A 25 19.16 15.33 1.98
C ALA A 25 18.43 16.64 1.64
N ALA A 26 17.43 16.64 0.77
CA ALA A 26 16.65 17.85 0.47
C ALA A 26 15.56 18.16 1.51
N ARG A 27 15.21 17.19 2.38
CA ARG A 27 14.06 17.30 3.30
C ARG A 27 14.49 17.54 4.75
N PRO A 28 13.74 18.38 5.51
CA PRO A 28 13.98 18.56 6.94
C PRO A 28 13.94 17.23 7.70
N GLY A 29 14.93 17.00 8.55
CA GLY A 29 15.03 15.77 9.35
C GLY A 29 15.26 14.49 8.53
N PHE A 30 15.64 14.61 7.24
CA PHE A 30 15.89 13.49 6.34
C PHE A 30 14.68 12.56 6.12
N ASN A 31 13.46 13.05 6.31
CA ASN A 31 12.24 12.27 6.13
C ASN A 31 11.63 12.51 4.74
N LEU A 32 11.37 11.46 3.98
CA LEU A 32 10.75 11.57 2.66
C LEU A 32 9.24 11.76 2.76
N GLU A 33 8.73 12.61 1.88
CA GLU A 33 7.31 12.72 1.60
C GLU A 33 6.84 11.60 0.67
N GLN A 34 5.53 11.40 0.59
CA GLN A 34 4.95 10.29 -0.19
C GLN A 34 5.32 10.34 -1.68
N GLU A 35 5.43 11.53 -2.25
CA GLU A 35 5.85 11.74 -3.64
C GLU A 35 7.31 11.31 -3.86
N ASP A 36 8.19 11.63 -2.92
CA ASP A 36 9.60 11.22 -2.98
C ASP A 36 9.75 9.70 -2.83
N LYS A 37 8.99 9.09 -1.92
CA LYS A 37 8.93 7.63 -1.77
C LYS A 37 8.48 6.97 -3.07
N ALA A 38 7.38 7.45 -3.67
CA ALA A 38 6.88 6.93 -4.94
C ALA A 38 7.93 7.04 -6.07
N GLY A 39 8.66 8.15 -6.13
CA GLY A 39 9.74 8.34 -7.09
C GLY A 39 10.88 7.32 -6.93
N VAL A 40 11.30 7.05 -5.69
CA VAL A 40 12.31 6.02 -5.39
C VAL A 40 11.81 4.63 -5.76
N THR A 41 10.56 4.29 -5.41
CA THR A 41 9.93 3.01 -5.77
C THR A 41 9.89 2.78 -7.28
N ALA A 42 9.53 3.80 -8.06
CA ALA A 42 9.52 3.72 -9.52
C ALA A 42 10.91 3.39 -10.09
N ARG A 43 11.98 3.97 -9.52
CA ARG A 43 13.35 3.64 -9.94
C ARG A 43 13.75 2.22 -9.60
N VAL A 44 13.43 1.75 -8.40
CA VAL A 44 13.76 0.38 -8.00
C VAL A 44 13.05 -0.62 -8.92
N ARG A 45 11.78 -0.35 -9.28
CA ARG A 45 11.06 -1.14 -10.29
C ARG A 45 11.74 -1.09 -11.66
N HIS A 46 12.19 0.08 -12.10
CA HIS A 46 12.89 0.18 -13.38
C HIS A 46 14.20 -0.63 -13.42
N VAL A 47 15.00 -0.56 -12.34
CA VAL A 47 16.21 -1.41 -12.20
C VAL A 47 15.84 -2.90 -12.17
N GLY A 48 14.68 -3.24 -11.62
CA GLY A 48 14.10 -4.59 -11.69
C GLY A 48 13.54 -5.00 -13.06
N GLY A 49 13.65 -4.17 -14.10
CA GLY A 49 13.22 -4.47 -15.46
C GLY A 49 11.77 -4.09 -15.79
N PHE A 50 11.08 -3.35 -14.91
CA PHE A 50 9.74 -2.87 -15.19
C PHE A 50 9.78 -1.60 -16.07
N THR A 51 8.95 -1.56 -17.11
CA THR A 51 8.72 -0.34 -17.90
C THR A 51 7.73 0.56 -17.16
N ALA A 52 8.22 1.69 -16.65
CA ALA A 52 7.43 2.73 -16.00
C ALA A 52 7.95 4.10 -16.43
N ASP A 53 7.07 5.11 -16.38
CA ASP A 53 7.49 6.50 -16.53
C ASP A 53 8.44 6.85 -15.36
N LEU A 54 9.66 7.22 -15.74
CA LEU A 54 10.73 7.47 -14.78
C LEU A 54 10.75 8.95 -14.39
N PRO A 55 10.65 9.27 -13.08
CA PRO A 55 10.95 10.61 -12.62
C PRO A 55 12.43 10.94 -12.90
N GLU A 56 12.77 12.23 -12.97
CA GLU A 56 14.12 12.73 -13.25
C GLU A 56 15.12 12.30 -12.16
N CYS A 57 16.21 11.63 -12.56
CA CYS A 57 17.23 11.08 -11.66
C CYS A 57 18.38 12.06 -11.49
N SER A 58 18.59 12.52 -10.26
CA SER A 58 19.69 13.42 -9.95
C SER A 58 20.55 12.83 -8.84
N PRO A 59 21.87 12.67 -9.02
CA PRO A 59 22.73 12.11 -7.99
C PRO A 59 22.88 13.06 -6.80
N LEU A 60 23.23 12.48 -5.65
CA LEU A 60 23.68 13.25 -4.49
C LEU A 60 24.95 14.04 -4.85
N SER A 61 25.00 15.32 -4.46
CA SER A 61 26.16 16.19 -4.67
C SER A 61 26.49 16.93 -3.38
N ALA A 62 27.68 17.53 -3.31
CA ALA A 62 28.12 18.29 -2.13
C ALA A 62 27.18 19.45 -1.78
N GLU A 63 26.53 20.07 -2.77
CA GLU A 63 25.59 21.17 -2.56
C GLU A 63 24.36 20.74 -1.74
N HIS A 64 23.87 19.51 -1.97
CA HIS A 64 22.75 18.94 -1.24
C HIS A 64 23.09 18.64 0.23
N LEU A 65 24.35 18.34 0.52
CA LEU A 65 24.82 18.14 1.90
C LEU A 65 25.09 19.47 2.61
N ARG A 66 25.61 20.47 1.89
CA ARG A 66 25.91 21.81 2.42
C ARG A 66 24.67 22.54 2.92
N ALA A 67 23.52 22.35 2.27
CA ALA A 67 22.24 22.95 2.67
C ALA A 67 21.76 22.49 4.07
N ASN A 68 22.19 21.30 4.52
CA ASN A 68 21.86 20.75 5.85
C ASN A 68 23.06 20.65 6.80
N SER A 69 24.27 20.90 6.30
CA SER A 69 25.44 21.12 7.13
C SER A 69 25.24 22.43 7.88
N SER A 70 25.69 22.46 9.13
CA SER A 70 25.67 23.56 10.10
C SER A 70 26.44 24.82 9.67
N ASN A 71 26.28 25.26 8.42
CA ASN A 71 26.92 26.44 7.84
C ASN A 71 26.00 27.65 7.85
N GLU A 72 24.86 27.53 8.54
CA GLU A 72 24.04 28.68 8.77
C GLU A 72 24.66 29.51 9.93
N PRO A 73 24.81 30.84 9.73
CA PRO A 73 25.77 31.67 10.46
C PRO A 73 25.61 31.57 11.98
N ARG A 74 26.73 31.56 12.70
CA ARG A 74 26.76 31.60 14.17
C ARG A 74 25.86 32.74 14.66
N ALA A 75 24.92 32.44 15.55
CA ALA A 75 24.12 33.44 16.24
C ALA A 75 24.55 33.55 17.70
N VAL A 76 24.72 34.78 18.18
CA VAL A 76 25.00 35.09 19.59
C VAL A 76 23.81 35.82 20.17
N LEU A 77 23.24 35.31 21.27
CA LEU A 77 22.18 36.01 21.99
C LEU A 77 22.79 37.20 22.73
N CYS A 78 22.32 38.41 22.43
CA CYS A 78 22.84 39.65 23.02
C CYS A 78 21.98 40.14 24.18
N SER A 79 20.65 40.06 24.05
CA SER A 79 19.76 40.43 25.15
C SER A 79 18.37 39.79 25.06
N LEU A 80 17.74 39.65 26.23
CA LEU A 80 16.32 39.35 26.40
C LEU A 80 15.67 40.48 27.20
N GLY A 81 14.74 41.19 26.60
CA GLY A 81 14.00 42.28 27.22
C GLY A 81 13.99 43.57 26.36
N PRO A 82 13.01 44.47 26.56
CA PRO A 82 12.03 44.47 27.63
C PRO A 82 11.00 43.34 27.48
N VAL A 83 10.39 42.95 28.60
CA VAL A 83 9.44 41.83 28.66
C VAL A 83 8.06 42.36 29.08
N LYS A 84 7.01 41.85 28.44
CA LYS A 84 5.62 42.18 28.79
C LYS A 84 4.87 40.91 29.16
N HIS A 85 3.97 41.04 30.14
CA HIS A 85 3.02 39.98 30.53
C HIS A 85 3.68 38.69 31.01
N LEU A 86 4.87 38.77 31.60
CA LEU A 86 5.66 37.61 32.01
C LEU A 86 6.14 37.69 33.47
N ASN A 87 5.70 36.74 34.29
CA ASN A 87 5.96 36.68 35.73
C ASN A 87 5.72 38.04 36.41
N ARG A 88 6.58 38.42 37.36
CA ARG A 88 6.66 39.77 37.97
C ARG A 88 7.97 40.46 37.57
N LEU A 89 8.38 40.28 36.31
CA LEU A 89 9.55 40.99 35.78
C LEU A 89 9.16 42.45 35.53
N ALA A 90 10.07 43.39 35.82
CA ALA A 90 9.79 44.79 35.55
C ALA A 90 9.71 45.02 34.04
N GLU A 91 8.74 45.80 33.57
CA GLU A 91 8.41 45.96 32.14
C GLU A 91 9.61 46.44 31.31
N GLU A 92 10.46 47.30 31.89
CA GLU A 92 11.66 47.85 31.25
C GLU A 92 12.94 47.03 31.50
N GLN A 93 12.84 45.89 32.20
CA GLN A 93 14.01 45.10 32.54
C GLN A 93 14.56 44.37 31.32
N GLN A 94 15.87 44.46 31.13
CA GLN A 94 16.60 43.78 30.08
C GLN A 94 17.75 42.98 30.66
N LEU A 95 17.82 41.70 30.30
CA LEU A 95 18.96 40.85 30.59
C LEU A 95 19.92 40.89 29.41
N ARG A 96 21.15 41.36 29.64
CA ARG A 96 22.20 41.46 28.62
C ARG A 96 23.21 40.34 28.77
N PHE A 97 23.67 39.84 27.64
CA PHE A 97 24.70 38.81 27.55
C PHE A 97 25.95 39.40 26.88
N ALA A 98 27.10 38.93 27.32
CA ALA A 98 28.36 39.21 26.64
C ALA A 98 28.32 38.59 25.24
N THR A 99 28.66 39.39 24.22
CA THR A 99 28.77 38.92 22.83
C THR A 99 30.01 38.06 22.60
N ASP A 100 30.99 38.20 23.49
CA ASP A 100 32.18 37.36 23.58
C ASP A 100 32.46 36.99 25.05
N GLY A 101 32.79 35.72 25.31
CA GLY A 101 33.04 35.21 26.66
C GLY A 101 31.84 34.60 27.38
N ILE A 102 31.89 34.62 28.73
CA ILE A 102 30.94 33.95 29.62
C ILE A 102 30.13 35.00 30.39
N THR A 103 28.80 34.86 30.40
CA THR A 103 27.91 35.69 31.21
C THR A 103 27.43 34.92 32.43
N ILE A 104 27.73 35.42 33.63
CA ILE A 104 27.26 34.85 34.89
C ILE A 104 26.12 35.71 35.44
N ILE A 105 24.95 35.11 35.64
CA ILE A 105 23.76 35.79 36.18
C ILE A 105 23.43 35.20 37.54
N TYR A 106 23.46 36.03 38.58
CA TYR A 106 23.17 35.65 39.96
C TYR A 106 22.26 36.67 40.65
N GLY A 107 21.73 36.32 41.82
CA GLY A 107 20.85 37.18 42.61
C GLY A 107 19.97 36.36 43.55
N ASP A 108 19.19 37.02 44.39
CA ASP A 108 18.37 36.38 45.42
C ASP A 108 17.23 35.50 44.86
N ASN A 109 16.71 34.60 45.68
CA ASN A 109 15.53 33.82 45.33
C ASN A 109 14.35 34.77 45.07
N GLY A 110 13.64 34.55 43.96
CA GLY A 110 12.55 35.43 43.53
C GLY A 110 12.98 36.62 42.64
N SER A 111 14.28 36.81 42.35
CA SER A 111 14.76 37.91 41.51
C SER A 111 14.45 37.79 40.00
N GLY A 112 13.70 36.77 39.58
CA GLY A 112 13.30 36.59 38.17
C GLY A 112 14.24 35.76 37.28
N LYS A 113 15.37 35.25 37.80
CA LYS A 113 16.34 34.40 37.04
C LYS A 113 15.68 33.23 36.31
N SER A 114 14.84 32.46 37.01
CA SER A 114 14.13 31.34 36.40
C SER A 114 13.14 31.78 35.33
N GLY A 115 12.60 33.00 35.41
CA GLY A 115 11.75 33.58 34.38
C GLY A 115 12.50 33.74 33.05
N TYR A 116 13.70 34.33 33.07
CA TYR A 116 14.55 34.45 31.88
C TYR A 116 15.02 33.08 31.35
N CYS A 117 15.25 32.09 32.22
CA CYS A 117 15.56 30.73 31.78
C CYS A 117 14.40 30.10 30.98
N ARG A 118 13.15 30.28 31.42
CA ARG A 118 11.96 29.80 30.68
C ARG A 118 11.81 30.48 29.33
N ILE A 119 12.07 31.79 29.24
CA ILE A 119 12.10 32.53 27.97
C ILE A 119 13.14 31.91 27.03
N ALA A 120 14.36 31.71 27.52
CA ALA A 120 15.43 31.11 26.73
C ALA A 120 15.04 29.71 26.23
N LYS A 121 14.42 28.86 27.06
CA LYS A 121 13.94 27.53 26.65
C LYS A 121 12.87 27.55 25.55
N LYS A 122 12.04 28.60 25.48
CA LYS A 122 11.00 28.77 24.45
C LYS A 122 11.57 29.35 23.14
N LEU A 123 12.55 30.24 23.24
CA LEU A 123 13.17 30.91 22.09
C LEU A 123 14.28 30.09 21.43
N CYS A 124 15.04 29.35 22.24
CA CYS A 124 16.22 28.59 21.83
C CYS A 124 15.91 27.09 21.81
N ARG A 125 16.84 26.28 21.32
CA ARG A 125 16.72 24.82 21.33
C ARG A 125 16.81 24.27 22.75
N SER A 126 15.76 23.63 23.21
CA SER A 126 15.68 22.94 24.50
C SER A 126 14.89 21.63 24.35
N LEU A 127 15.25 20.58 25.07
CA LEU A 127 14.50 19.31 25.09
C LEU A 127 13.26 19.40 26.00
N THR A 128 13.22 20.39 26.88
CA THR A 128 12.08 20.72 27.73
C THR A 128 11.56 22.11 27.37
N ALA A 129 10.25 22.23 27.15
CA ALA A 129 9.59 23.53 27.11
C ALA A 129 8.87 23.76 28.45
N ASP A 130 9.11 24.91 29.07
CA ASP A 130 8.39 25.35 30.27
C ASP A 130 7.38 26.41 29.87
N ASP A 131 6.18 26.38 30.45
CA ASP A 131 5.18 27.40 30.17
C ASP A 131 5.58 28.77 30.73
N LEU A 132 5.31 29.80 29.92
CA LEU A 132 5.51 31.19 30.31
C LEU A 132 4.30 31.64 31.14
N LEU A 133 4.51 31.73 32.45
CA LEU A 133 3.47 32.13 33.39
C LEU A 133 3.42 33.65 33.49
N GLY A 134 2.25 34.25 33.22
CA GLY A 134 2.02 35.67 33.47
C GLY A 134 1.82 36.01 34.95
N ASN A 135 1.84 37.29 35.31
CA ASN A 135 1.81 37.79 36.68
C ASN A 135 0.66 37.19 37.52
N VAL A 136 0.98 36.48 38.60
CA VAL A 136 -0.02 35.82 39.48
C VAL A 136 -0.85 36.79 40.31
N PHE A 137 -0.42 38.05 40.43
CA PHE A 137 -1.12 39.09 41.20
C PHE A 137 -2.10 39.91 40.35
N GLU A 138 -2.10 39.74 39.03
CA GLU A 138 -3.02 40.42 38.11
C GLU A 138 -4.27 39.56 37.88
N ILE A 139 -5.45 40.18 38.03
CA ILE A 139 -6.75 39.54 37.86
C ILE A 139 -7.20 39.73 36.40
N GLY A 140 -7.56 38.63 35.72
CA GLY A 140 -8.10 38.66 34.35
C GLY A 140 -7.39 37.70 33.38
N THR A 141 -7.81 37.74 32.10
CA THR A 141 -7.18 36.98 31.02
C THR A 141 -5.78 37.55 30.75
N LYS A 142 -4.75 36.71 30.88
CA LYS A 142 -3.37 37.13 30.69
C LYS A 142 -3.02 37.06 29.20
N PRO A 143 -2.65 38.18 28.54
CA PRO A 143 -2.19 38.13 27.16
C PRO A 143 -0.88 37.34 27.05
N PRO A 144 -0.53 36.83 25.85
CA PRO A 144 0.72 36.13 25.62
C PRO A 144 1.93 36.98 26.02
N ALA A 145 2.95 36.34 26.57
CA ALA A 145 4.19 37.03 26.92
C ALA A 145 4.85 37.62 25.66
N GLU A 146 5.36 38.84 25.76
CA GLU A 146 6.14 39.46 24.69
C GLU A 146 7.56 39.75 25.18
N VAL A 147 8.55 39.47 24.34
CA VAL A 147 9.97 39.69 24.66
C VAL A 147 10.66 40.31 23.46
N LEU A 148 11.37 41.42 23.67
CA LEU A 148 12.33 41.90 22.70
C LEU A 148 13.62 41.07 22.81
N VAL A 149 13.93 40.35 21.75
CA VAL A 149 15.15 39.55 21.61
C VAL A 149 16.13 40.32 20.75
N ARG A 150 17.38 40.40 21.19
CA ARG A 150 18.48 40.89 20.34
C ARG A 150 19.50 39.79 20.18
N PHE A 151 19.88 39.51 18.93
CA PHE A 151 20.92 38.54 18.60
C PHE A 151 21.82 39.10 17.51
N LEU A 152 23.06 38.61 17.48
CA LEU A 152 24.07 38.98 16.50
C LEU A 152 24.35 37.77 15.61
N GLU A 153 24.10 37.90 14.32
CA GLU A 153 24.48 36.90 13.32
C GLU A 153 25.95 37.07 12.91
N GLU A 154 26.57 35.99 12.47
CA GLU A 154 27.96 35.99 12.02
C GLU A 154 28.19 36.99 10.88
N GLY A 155 29.16 37.88 11.06
CA GLY A 155 29.47 38.95 10.11
C GLY A 155 28.62 40.23 10.28
N ALA A 156 27.59 40.22 11.12
CA ALA A 156 26.86 41.44 11.47
C ALA A 156 27.69 42.30 12.44
N THR A 157 27.62 43.63 12.26
CA THR A 157 28.23 44.59 13.19
C THR A 157 27.28 45.01 14.31
N GLU A 158 25.96 44.91 14.09
CA GLU A 158 24.94 45.37 15.03
C GLU A 158 23.92 44.27 15.36
N PRO A 159 23.47 44.14 16.63
CA PRO A 159 22.46 43.16 17.00
C PRO A 159 21.09 43.44 16.37
N THR A 160 20.48 42.42 15.76
CA THR A 160 19.14 42.47 15.19
C THR A 160 18.08 42.40 16.31
N PRO A 161 17.18 43.40 16.42
CA PRO A 161 16.07 43.36 17.37
C PRO A 161 14.83 42.68 16.77
N ILE A 162 14.23 41.72 17.48
CA ILE A 162 12.96 41.09 17.11
C ILE A 162 12.06 40.99 18.35
N THR A 163 10.81 41.47 18.22
CA THR A 163 9.78 41.25 19.24
C THR A 163 9.13 39.89 19.02
N TRP A 164 9.41 38.94 19.91
CA TRP A 164 8.78 37.63 19.91
C TRP A 164 7.56 37.62 20.84
N LYS A 165 6.50 36.92 20.43
CA LYS A 165 5.29 36.72 21.22
C LYS A 165 5.09 35.23 21.48
N ASP A 166 4.69 34.88 22.69
CA ASP A 166 4.42 33.49 23.04
C ASP A 166 3.29 32.92 22.15
N GLY A 167 3.52 31.71 21.64
CA GLY A 167 2.67 31.08 20.61
C GLY A 167 3.07 31.35 19.17
N THR A 168 4.04 32.23 18.88
CA THR A 168 4.61 32.40 17.53
C THR A 168 5.93 31.65 17.37
N LEU A 169 6.27 31.30 16.12
CA LEU A 169 7.55 30.67 15.78
C LEU A 169 8.73 31.54 16.24
N PRO A 170 9.71 30.99 16.98
CA PRO A 170 10.94 31.70 17.31
C PRO A 170 11.76 32.06 16.06
N PRO A 171 12.56 33.15 16.10
CA PRO A 171 13.50 33.46 15.02
C PRO A 171 14.46 32.30 14.74
N ALA A 172 14.64 31.95 13.47
CA ALA A 172 15.45 30.80 13.06
C ALA A 172 16.91 30.88 13.58
N SER A 173 17.47 32.07 13.63
CA SER A 173 18.86 32.32 14.05
C SER A 173 19.10 31.94 15.51
N ILE A 174 18.17 32.26 16.41
CA ILE A 174 18.29 31.95 17.85
C ILE A 174 17.86 30.52 18.18
N ALA A 175 17.06 29.88 17.33
CA ALA A 175 16.67 28.48 17.48
C ALA A 175 17.87 27.50 17.42
N ARG A 176 19.06 27.98 17.03
CA ARG A 176 20.32 27.21 17.01
C ARG A 176 21.03 27.19 18.36
N ILE A 177 20.76 28.19 19.20
CA ILE A 177 21.35 28.31 20.54
C ILE A 177 20.73 27.21 21.40
N SER A 178 21.55 26.50 22.17
CA SER A 178 21.09 25.38 22.98
C SER A 178 21.04 25.76 24.45
N VAL A 179 19.91 25.51 25.11
CA VAL A 179 19.75 25.75 26.54
C VAL A 179 20.01 24.45 27.30
N PHE A 180 20.88 24.53 28.30
CA PHE A 180 21.22 23.41 29.16
C PHE A 180 20.93 23.77 30.62
N ASP A 181 20.07 22.99 31.26
CA ASP A 181 19.72 23.13 32.68
C ASP A 181 19.63 21.74 33.35
N SER A 182 19.40 21.70 34.66
CA SER A 182 19.32 20.43 35.41
C SER A 182 18.20 19.50 34.94
N ALA A 183 17.08 20.04 34.43
CA ALA A 183 15.99 19.24 33.88
C ALA A 183 16.38 18.59 32.54
N ASN A 184 17.01 19.36 31.65
CA ASN A 184 17.61 18.86 30.42
C ASN A 184 18.74 17.85 30.71
N ALA A 185 19.59 18.11 31.70
CA ALA A 185 20.71 17.25 32.06
C ALA A 185 20.28 15.80 32.38
N ARG A 186 19.16 15.62 33.10
CA ARG A 186 18.59 14.28 33.35
C ARG A 186 18.11 13.60 32.07
N LEU A 187 17.56 14.36 31.11
CA LEU A 187 17.19 13.82 29.80
C LEU A 187 18.41 13.43 28.96
N TYR A 188 19.55 14.09 29.17
CA TYR A 188 20.83 13.73 28.54
C TYR A 188 21.51 12.52 29.19
N VAL A 189 21.27 12.25 30.48
CA VAL A 189 22.00 11.22 31.27
C VAL A 189 21.16 9.97 31.57
N ASP A 190 19.88 10.10 31.94
CA ASP A 190 19.07 9.01 32.49
C ASP A 190 18.26 8.24 31.43
N LYS A 191 17.92 8.87 30.30
CA LYS A 191 17.28 8.14 29.20
C LYS A 191 18.37 7.38 28.44
N GLN A 192 18.09 6.14 28.05
CA GLN A 192 18.85 5.38 27.04
C GLN A 192 18.92 6.08 25.65
N ASN A 193 18.63 7.38 25.58
CA ASN A 193 19.04 8.26 24.52
C ASN A 193 20.58 8.36 24.55
N ARG A 194 21.23 7.40 23.88
CA ARG A 194 22.57 7.59 23.33
C ARG A 194 22.55 8.80 22.40
N ILE A 195 22.61 10.01 22.94
CA ILE A 195 22.93 11.21 22.16
C ILE A 195 24.42 11.43 22.32
N GLY A 196 25.19 10.53 21.71
CA GLY A 196 26.38 11.00 21.03
C GLY A 196 25.88 11.89 19.89
N PHE A 197 26.49 13.05 19.71
CA PHE A 197 26.30 13.89 18.53
C PHE A 197 26.30 12.98 17.28
N LEU A 198 25.13 12.73 16.69
CA LEU A 198 25.00 11.91 15.49
C LEU A 198 25.29 12.83 14.31
N PRO A 199 26.41 12.66 13.59
CA PRO A 199 26.73 13.53 12.48
C PRO A 199 25.63 13.46 11.41
N ALA A 200 25.31 14.59 10.78
CA ALA A 200 24.26 14.69 9.77
C ALA A 200 24.39 13.62 8.66
N ALA A 201 25.63 13.31 8.25
CA ALA A 201 25.92 12.25 7.28
C ALA A 201 25.47 10.85 7.76
N ILE A 202 25.61 10.54 9.05
CA ILE A 202 25.17 9.26 9.61
C ILE A 202 23.66 9.24 9.79
N ALA A 203 23.05 10.35 10.22
CA ALA A 203 21.60 10.49 10.33
C ALA A 203 20.91 10.31 8.96
N LEU A 204 21.50 10.86 7.89
CA LEU A 204 21.03 10.67 6.52
C LEU A 204 21.03 9.19 6.12
N LEU A 205 22.13 8.47 6.41
CA LEU A 205 22.25 7.04 6.12
C LEU A 205 21.26 6.21 6.92
N GLU A 206 21.01 6.56 8.19
CA GLU A 206 20.03 5.89 9.04
C GLU A 206 18.61 6.06 8.47
N SER A 207 18.23 7.28 8.08
CA SER A 207 16.94 7.55 7.45
C SER A 207 16.78 6.82 6.11
N HIS A 208 17.83 6.75 5.30
CA HIS A 208 17.82 5.95 4.08
C HIS A 208 17.67 4.45 4.36
N GLY A 209 18.38 3.94 5.38
CA GLY A 209 18.26 2.54 5.82
C GLY A 209 16.85 2.20 6.30
N ARG A 210 16.21 3.10 7.05
CA ARG A 210 14.81 2.95 7.49
C ARG A 210 13.86 2.89 6.30
N HIS A 211 14.01 3.82 5.36
CA HIS A 211 13.20 3.84 4.14
C HIS A 211 13.39 2.58 3.28
N ARG A 212 14.61 2.03 3.21
CA ARG A 212 14.84 0.74 2.53
C ARG A 212 14.07 -0.41 3.17
N THR A 213 14.00 -0.46 4.50
CA THR A 213 13.22 -1.47 5.23
C THR A 213 11.72 -1.33 4.97
N GLU A 214 11.20 -0.10 4.93
CA GLU A 214 9.81 0.18 4.53
C GLU A 214 9.55 -0.32 3.10
N LEU A 215 10.43 0.02 2.16
CA LEU A 215 10.31 -0.39 0.77
C LEU A 215 10.37 -1.92 0.59
N GLU A 216 11.22 -2.61 1.35
CA GLU A 216 11.28 -4.07 1.36
C GLU A 216 9.96 -4.67 1.86
N ALA A 217 9.35 -4.10 2.91
CA ALA A 217 8.08 -4.55 3.43
C ALA A 217 6.96 -4.39 2.38
N ASP A 218 6.88 -3.22 1.74
CA ASP A 218 5.89 -2.94 0.69
C ASP A 218 6.00 -3.94 -0.47
N PHE A 219 7.22 -4.16 -1.00
CA PHE A 219 7.42 -5.14 -2.06
C PHE A 219 7.10 -6.56 -1.61
N ARG A 220 7.40 -6.93 -0.36
CA ARG A 220 7.07 -8.26 0.17
C ARG A 220 5.56 -8.47 0.26
N GLU A 221 4.80 -7.44 0.62
CA GLU A 221 3.33 -7.49 0.62
C GLU A 221 2.77 -7.61 -0.80
N GLU A 222 3.32 -6.83 -1.74
CA GLU A 222 2.96 -6.90 -3.17
C GLU A 222 3.22 -8.30 -3.75
N ILE A 223 4.40 -8.88 -3.50
CA ILE A 223 4.76 -10.25 -3.92
C ILE A 223 3.76 -11.26 -3.34
N LYS A 224 3.45 -11.18 -2.04
CA LYS A 224 2.47 -12.08 -1.41
C LYS A 224 1.09 -11.98 -2.05
N ALA A 225 0.63 -10.77 -2.38
CA ALA A 225 -0.65 -10.55 -3.03
C ALA A 225 -0.68 -11.15 -4.45
N ILE A 226 0.39 -10.95 -5.23
CA ILE A 226 0.53 -11.54 -6.57
C ILE A 226 0.58 -13.06 -6.50
N GLU A 227 1.41 -13.63 -5.60
CA GLU A 227 1.49 -15.09 -5.43
C GLU A 227 0.15 -15.71 -5.05
N LYS A 228 -0.63 -15.03 -4.19
CA LYS A 228 -1.98 -15.49 -3.83
C LYS A 228 -2.88 -15.56 -5.07
N ASN A 229 -2.84 -14.55 -5.92
CA ASN A 229 -3.62 -14.52 -7.17
C ASN A 229 -3.17 -15.61 -8.15
N LEU A 230 -1.86 -15.84 -8.26
CA LEU A 230 -1.29 -16.88 -9.13
C LEU A 230 -1.59 -18.31 -8.65
N LYS A 231 -1.78 -18.52 -7.34
CA LYS A 231 -2.13 -19.83 -6.74
C LYS A 231 -3.63 -20.18 -6.87
N THR A 232 -4.42 -19.37 -7.55
CA THR A 232 -5.83 -19.68 -7.80
C THR A 232 -5.93 -20.98 -8.60
N PRO A 233 -6.62 -22.02 -8.10
CA PRO A 233 -6.70 -23.29 -8.79
C PRO A 233 -7.38 -23.11 -10.15
N LEU A 234 -6.72 -23.62 -11.19
CA LEU A 234 -7.28 -23.66 -12.53
C LEU A 234 -8.48 -24.63 -12.58
N PRO A 235 -9.48 -24.38 -13.44
CA PRO A 235 -10.62 -25.27 -13.57
C PRO A 235 -10.19 -26.69 -13.94
N SER A 236 -10.92 -27.68 -13.44
CA SER A 236 -10.66 -29.11 -13.65
C SER A 236 -11.88 -29.80 -14.25
N GLY A 237 -11.75 -31.09 -14.63
CA GLY A 237 -12.85 -31.86 -15.24
C GLY A 237 -12.87 -31.85 -16.77
N TYR A 238 -11.82 -31.34 -17.41
CA TYR A 238 -11.67 -31.43 -18.86
C TYR A 238 -11.20 -32.81 -19.32
N THR A 239 -11.50 -33.16 -20.56
CA THR A 239 -11.07 -34.42 -21.17
C THR A 239 -9.55 -34.57 -21.19
N ALA A 240 -9.06 -35.74 -20.76
CA ALA A 240 -7.64 -36.05 -20.78
C ALA A 240 -7.07 -35.88 -22.20
N ALA A 241 -5.94 -35.18 -22.34
CA ALA A 241 -5.30 -34.81 -23.60
C ALA A 241 -6.08 -33.81 -24.52
N GLY A 242 -7.18 -33.23 -24.04
CA GLY A 242 -7.91 -32.17 -24.76
C GLY A 242 -7.11 -30.88 -24.93
N ALA A 243 -7.53 -30.03 -25.88
CA ALA A 243 -6.88 -28.75 -26.17
C ALA A 243 -6.85 -27.82 -24.95
N VAL A 244 -7.91 -27.83 -24.13
CA VAL A 244 -8.01 -27.04 -22.91
C VAL A 244 -7.00 -27.49 -21.85
N VAL A 245 -6.81 -28.80 -21.63
CA VAL A 245 -5.82 -29.32 -20.67
C VAL A 245 -4.40 -28.95 -21.09
N LYS A 246 -4.09 -29.04 -22.40
CA LYS A 246 -2.79 -28.62 -22.95
C LYS A 246 -2.56 -27.11 -22.77
N LEU A 247 -3.60 -26.29 -22.92
CA LEU A 247 -3.50 -24.86 -22.67
C LEU A 247 -3.31 -24.55 -21.17
N LEU A 248 -4.07 -25.21 -20.28
CA LEU A 248 -3.96 -25.02 -18.84
C LEU A 248 -2.56 -25.42 -18.32
N ALA A 249 -1.96 -26.48 -18.85
CA ALA A 249 -0.59 -26.88 -18.52
C ALA A 249 0.46 -25.81 -18.89
N ARG A 250 0.19 -24.98 -19.90
CA ARG A 250 1.05 -23.83 -20.29
C ARG A 250 0.82 -22.59 -19.41
N LEU A 251 -0.29 -22.54 -18.65
CA LEU A 251 -0.59 -21.47 -17.69
C LEU A 251 0.00 -21.76 -16.29
N GLU A 252 0.47 -22.98 -16.04
CA GLU A 252 1.13 -23.29 -14.77
C GLU A 252 2.43 -22.50 -14.60
N ILE A 253 2.63 -21.94 -13.41
CA ILE A 253 3.79 -21.10 -13.06
C ILE A 253 5.14 -21.79 -13.32
N LYS A 254 5.17 -23.13 -13.22
CA LYS A 254 6.39 -23.95 -13.41
C LYS A 254 6.58 -24.44 -14.85
N SER A 255 5.64 -24.14 -15.75
CA SER A 255 5.72 -24.56 -17.13
C SER A 255 6.92 -23.89 -17.81
N LYS A 256 7.61 -24.65 -18.67
CA LYS A 256 8.68 -24.12 -19.53
C LYS A 256 8.18 -23.73 -20.91
N ASP A 257 6.91 -24.00 -21.20
CA ASP A 257 6.29 -23.73 -22.47
C ASP A 257 5.93 -22.24 -22.60
N VAL A 258 5.77 -21.77 -23.84
CA VAL A 258 5.39 -20.39 -24.12
C VAL A 258 3.98 -20.12 -23.57
N MET A 259 3.85 -19.06 -22.77
CA MET A 259 2.59 -18.63 -22.18
C MET A 259 1.55 -18.35 -23.28
N PRO A 260 0.31 -18.87 -23.17
CA PRO A 260 -0.71 -18.69 -24.19
C PRO A 260 -1.13 -17.23 -24.32
N SER A 261 -1.37 -16.80 -25.56
CA SER A 261 -1.89 -15.46 -25.84
C SER A 261 -3.35 -15.32 -25.39
N ALA A 262 -3.78 -14.08 -25.15
CA ALA A 262 -5.19 -13.80 -24.81
C ALA A 262 -6.16 -14.27 -25.91
N ALA A 263 -5.74 -14.30 -27.17
CA ALA A 263 -6.53 -14.80 -28.29
C ALA A 263 -6.70 -16.32 -28.24
N GLU A 264 -5.64 -17.08 -27.93
CA GLU A 264 -5.71 -18.54 -27.76
C GLU A 264 -6.70 -18.93 -26.66
N ILE A 265 -6.67 -18.23 -25.53
CA ILE A 265 -7.59 -18.47 -24.41
C ILE A 265 -9.04 -18.19 -24.83
N LYS A 266 -9.29 -17.04 -25.48
CA LYS A 266 -10.63 -16.66 -25.94
C LYS A 266 -11.19 -17.66 -26.95
N ASN A 267 -10.37 -18.12 -27.89
CA ASN A 267 -10.79 -19.08 -28.90
C ASN A 267 -11.22 -20.42 -28.30
N LEU A 268 -10.51 -20.92 -27.28
CA LEU A 268 -10.87 -22.17 -26.59
C LEU A 268 -11.97 -21.99 -25.54
N ALA A 269 -12.27 -20.75 -25.13
CA ALA A 269 -13.36 -20.43 -24.22
C ALA A 269 -14.68 -20.13 -24.93
N ALA A 270 -14.67 -19.96 -26.25
CA ALA A 270 -15.88 -19.69 -27.03
C ALA A 270 -16.65 -20.99 -27.29
N LEU A 271 -17.94 -20.99 -26.93
CA LEU A 271 -18.88 -22.04 -27.31
C LEU A 271 -19.50 -21.67 -28.66
N SER A 272 -19.45 -22.58 -29.61
CA SER A 272 -20.14 -22.41 -30.88
C SER A 272 -21.65 -22.61 -30.73
N GLU A 273 -22.44 -22.17 -31.71
CA GLU A 273 -23.88 -22.47 -31.75
C GLU A 273 -24.16 -23.98 -31.76
N GLN A 274 -23.26 -24.76 -32.39
CA GLN A 274 -23.34 -26.21 -32.40
C GLN A 274 -23.12 -26.80 -31.00
N ASP A 275 -22.12 -26.30 -30.25
CA ASP A 275 -21.86 -26.76 -28.88
C ASP A 275 -23.03 -26.46 -27.94
N MET A 276 -23.68 -25.30 -28.13
CA MET A 276 -24.89 -24.95 -27.38
C MET A 276 -26.08 -25.86 -27.72
N ALA A 277 -26.25 -26.21 -29.00
CA ALA A 277 -27.28 -27.16 -29.44
C ALA A 277 -27.03 -28.56 -28.88
N ASP A 278 -25.77 -29.02 -28.89
CA ASP A 278 -25.38 -30.31 -28.34
C ASP A 278 -25.58 -30.37 -26.82
N LEU A 279 -25.25 -29.29 -26.09
CA LEU A 279 -25.52 -29.17 -24.66
C LEU A 279 -27.03 -29.28 -24.36
N ALA A 280 -27.87 -28.56 -25.10
CA ALA A 280 -29.32 -28.63 -24.94
C ALA A 280 -29.86 -30.05 -25.22
N GLY A 281 -29.29 -30.74 -26.22
CA GLY A 281 -29.60 -32.15 -26.51
C GLY A 281 -29.19 -33.10 -25.37
N LEU A 282 -27.99 -32.90 -24.80
CA LEU A 282 -27.50 -33.68 -23.67
C LEU A 282 -28.34 -33.48 -22.40
N GLU A 283 -28.77 -32.25 -22.11
CA GLU A 283 -29.66 -31.95 -20.99
C GLU A 283 -31.00 -32.69 -21.14
N GLN A 284 -31.59 -32.70 -22.34
CA GLN A 284 -32.80 -33.47 -22.62
C GLN A 284 -32.59 -34.98 -22.47
N ALA A 285 -31.46 -35.49 -22.96
CA ALA A 285 -31.11 -36.91 -22.86
C ALA A 285 -30.86 -37.34 -21.40
N LEU A 286 -30.22 -36.50 -20.59
CA LEU A 286 -29.98 -36.75 -19.16
C LEU A 286 -31.26 -36.63 -18.34
N ALA A 287 -32.18 -35.73 -18.72
CA ALA A 287 -33.48 -35.61 -18.07
C ALA A 287 -34.39 -36.83 -18.31
N SER A 288 -34.11 -37.64 -19.34
CA SER A 288 -34.88 -38.83 -19.66
C SER A 288 -34.11 -40.11 -19.36
N ASP A 289 -34.45 -40.79 -18.26
CA ASP A 289 -33.79 -42.02 -17.84
C ASP A 289 -33.88 -43.12 -18.94
N PRO A 290 -32.74 -43.62 -19.47
CA PRO A 290 -32.71 -44.63 -20.52
C PRO A 290 -33.47 -45.91 -20.15
N SER A 291 -33.53 -46.26 -18.86
CA SER A 291 -34.19 -47.48 -18.39
C SER A 291 -35.73 -47.37 -18.50
N THR A 292 -36.28 -46.20 -18.16
CA THR A 292 -37.71 -45.90 -18.30
C THR A 292 -38.11 -45.79 -19.77
N MET A 293 -37.28 -45.17 -20.61
CA MET A 293 -37.52 -45.10 -22.06
C MET A 293 -37.47 -46.48 -22.73
N ALA A 294 -36.50 -47.33 -22.37
CA ALA A 294 -36.42 -48.71 -22.88
C ALA A 294 -37.65 -49.54 -22.45
N THR A 295 -38.09 -49.40 -21.20
CA THR A 295 -39.29 -50.09 -20.69
C THR A 295 -40.55 -49.64 -21.43
N LYS A 296 -40.71 -48.33 -21.68
CA LYS A 296 -41.82 -47.77 -22.47
C LYS A 296 -41.83 -48.33 -23.89
N ARG A 297 -40.66 -48.37 -24.56
CA ARG A 297 -40.53 -48.93 -25.92
C ARG A 297 -40.82 -50.43 -25.96
N ARG A 298 -40.35 -51.22 -24.99
CA ARG A 298 -40.67 -52.66 -24.89
C ARG A 298 -42.17 -52.91 -24.70
N ARG A 299 -42.84 -52.12 -23.87
CA ARG A 299 -44.30 -52.20 -23.70
C ARG A 299 -45.05 -51.87 -24.99
N ALA A 300 -44.63 -50.83 -25.70
CA ALA A 300 -45.22 -50.48 -26.99
C ALA A 300 -45.03 -51.59 -28.03
N LYS A 301 -43.82 -52.18 -28.12
CA LYS A 301 -43.54 -53.34 -28.98
C LYS A 301 -44.48 -54.52 -28.66
N ALA A 302 -44.58 -54.90 -27.38
CA ALA A 302 -45.44 -56.01 -26.97
C ALA A 302 -46.93 -55.76 -27.27
N ALA A 303 -47.38 -54.51 -27.18
CA ALA A 303 -48.75 -54.14 -27.56
C ALA A 303 -48.97 -54.27 -29.08
N LEU A 304 -48.02 -53.82 -29.89
CA LEU A 304 -48.07 -53.96 -31.35
C LEU A 304 -48.00 -55.43 -31.79
N GLU A 305 -47.17 -56.25 -31.15
CA GLU A 305 -47.10 -57.70 -31.42
C GLU A 305 -48.44 -58.38 -31.11
N LYS A 306 -49.10 -58.03 -30.00
CA LYS A 306 -50.45 -58.54 -29.70
C LYS A 306 -51.48 -58.12 -30.75
N LEU A 307 -51.42 -56.88 -31.22
CA LEU A 307 -52.31 -56.40 -32.29
C LEU A 307 -52.04 -57.13 -33.60
N LEU A 308 -50.77 -57.40 -33.93
CA LEU A 308 -50.39 -58.18 -35.10
C LEU A 308 -50.96 -59.59 -35.03
N THR A 309 -50.75 -60.32 -33.92
CA THR A 309 -51.29 -61.67 -33.73
C THR A 309 -52.83 -61.68 -33.79
N ALA A 310 -53.49 -60.69 -33.20
CA ALA A 310 -54.95 -60.58 -33.29
C ALA A 310 -55.40 -60.32 -34.74
N SER A 311 -54.68 -59.47 -35.48
CA SER A 311 -54.96 -59.21 -36.89
C SER A 311 -54.75 -60.45 -37.76
N GLU A 312 -53.71 -61.25 -37.51
CA GLU A 312 -53.45 -62.51 -38.21
C GLU A 312 -54.54 -63.55 -37.93
N GLN A 313 -55.04 -63.62 -36.69
CA GLN A 313 -56.17 -64.50 -36.34
C GLN A 313 -57.47 -64.09 -37.03
N ILE A 314 -57.75 -62.79 -37.08
CA ILE A 314 -58.91 -62.24 -37.78
C ILE A 314 -58.79 -62.55 -39.29
N ASP A 315 -57.62 -62.34 -39.88
CA ASP A 315 -57.37 -62.63 -41.29
C ASP A 315 -57.50 -64.13 -41.58
N ALA A 316 -56.96 -65.01 -40.74
CA ALA A 316 -57.10 -66.46 -40.90
C ALA A 316 -58.57 -66.92 -40.85
N ALA A 317 -59.42 -66.29 -40.04
CA ALA A 317 -60.83 -66.65 -39.89
C ALA A 317 -61.74 -66.04 -40.96
N LEU A 318 -61.43 -64.82 -41.43
CA LEU A 318 -62.29 -64.01 -42.30
C LEU A 318 -61.68 -63.69 -43.66
N SER A 319 -60.51 -64.25 -43.99
CA SER A 319 -59.93 -64.12 -45.32
C SER A 319 -60.87 -64.66 -46.39
N ALA A 320 -60.71 -64.14 -47.61
CA ALA A 320 -61.48 -64.60 -48.76
C ALA A 320 -61.40 -66.12 -48.95
N ALA A 321 -60.21 -66.71 -48.72
CA ALA A 321 -59.99 -68.15 -48.80
C ALA A 321 -60.73 -68.91 -47.69
N ALA A 322 -60.69 -68.44 -46.44
CA ALA A 322 -61.42 -69.07 -45.34
C ALA A 322 -62.94 -69.00 -45.55
N LEU A 323 -63.46 -67.86 -46.01
CA LEU A 323 -64.87 -67.69 -46.35
C LEU A 323 -65.32 -68.60 -47.49
N GLU A 324 -64.45 -68.87 -48.47
CA GLU A 324 -64.73 -69.80 -49.56
C GLU A 324 -64.83 -71.25 -49.06
N ILE A 325 -63.96 -71.65 -48.12
CA ILE A 325 -64.04 -72.95 -47.43
C ILE A 325 -65.36 -73.07 -46.65
N TYR A 326 -65.74 -72.05 -45.88
CA TYR A 326 -67.01 -72.05 -45.15
C TYR A 326 -68.22 -72.14 -46.09
N ARG A 327 -68.20 -71.43 -47.22
CA ARG A 327 -69.26 -71.52 -48.25
C ARG A 327 -69.38 -72.92 -48.83
N ASN A 328 -68.25 -73.57 -49.13
CA ASN A 328 -68.25 -74.94 -49.65
C ASN A 328 -68.76 -75.95 -48.62
N LEU A 329 -68.35 -75.82 -47.36
CA LEU A 329 -68.86 -76.67 -46.27
C LEU A 329 -70.37 -76.47 -46.04
N TYR A 330 -70.85 -75.24 -46.13
CA TYR A 330 -72.29 -74.94 -46.02
C TYR A 330 -73.09 -75.54 -47.18
N ALA A 331 -72.61 -75.39 -48.42
CA ALA A 331 -73.25 -76.00 -49.59
C ALA A 331 -73.28 -77.54 -49.49
N THR A 332 -72.20 -78.14 -48.97
CA THR A 332 -72.12 -79.59 -48.75
C THR A 332 -73.11 -80.04 -47.67
N ALA A 333 -73.21 -79.31 -46.55
CA ALA A 333 -74.16 -79.60 -45.48
C ALA A 333 -75.63 -79.45 -45.95
N ASP A 334 -75.95 -78.42 -46.71
CA ASP A 334 -77.30 -78.20 -47.26
C ASP A 334 -77.70 -79.32 -48.24
N SER A 335 -76.76 -79.75 -49.10
CA SER A 335 -77.00 -80.91 -49.99
C SER A 335 -77.19 -82.22 -49.23
N THR A 336 -76.53 -82.38 -48.09
CA THR A 336 -76.67 -83.58 -47.23
C THR A 336 -77.99 -83.56 -46.46
N ALA A 337 -78.46 -82.38 -46.03
CA ALA A 337 -79.74 -82.20 -45.34
C ALA A 337 -80.95 -82.37 -46.27
N GLN A 338 -80.84 -82.02 -47.56
CA GLN A 338 -81.88 -82.26 -48.56
C GLN A 338 -81.96 -83.72 -49.03
N ALA A 339 -80.93 -84.52 -48.77
CA ALA A 339 -80.86 -85.94 -49.11
C ALA A 339 -81.34 -86.88 -47.98
N ALA A 340 -81.70 -86.33 -46.81
CA ALA A 340 -82.25 -87.04 -45.65
C ALA A 340 -83.76 -86.81 -45.53
#